data_AF-A0A6N2W7P3-F1
#
_entry.id   AF-A0A6N2W7P3-F1
#
_cell.length_a   1.000
_cell.length_b   1.000
_cell.length_c   1.000
_cell.angle_alpha   90.00
_cell.angle_beta   90.00
_cell.angle_gamma   90.00
#
_symmetry.space_group_name_H-M   'P 1'
#
loop_
_entity.id
_entity.type
_entity.pdbx_description
1 polymer ?
#
loop_
_entity_poly.entity_id
_entity_poly.type
_entity_poly.pdbx_seq_one_letter_code
_entity_poly.pdbx_strand_id
1 'polypeptide(L)'
;MTRKESLFAIVCKDEESKNKYLPLIEEVIFLEDRLEQLKKLPFIKVHPEHPERQKATPAAKQYKELLQQYTNCIKVLFAATGNDADNEESPLRKWVKKYV
;
A
#
# COMPACT_ATOMS: atom_id res chain seq x y z
N MET A 1 20.01 7.17 5.84
CA MET A 1 18.60 7.58 5.97
C MET A 1 17.76 6.32 6.04
N THR A 2 16.98 6.16 7.10
CA THR A 2 16.10 5.00 7.28
C THR A 2 14.82 5.15 6.45
N ARG A 3 14.15 4.05 6.14
CA ARG A 3 12.87 4.08 5.39
C ARG A 3 11.80 4.91 6.11
N LYS A 4 11.77 4.85 7.45
CA LYS A 4 10.90 5.65 8.31
C LYS A 4 11.18 7.16 8.14
N GLU A 5 12.44 7.58 8.16
CA GLU A 5 12.84 8.97 7.92
C GLU A 5 12.41 9.47 6.54
N SER A 6 12.56 8.64 5.50
CA SER A 6 12.12 9.01 4.15
C SER A 6 10.61 9.23 4.07
N LEU A 7 9.81 8.37 4.71
CA LEU A 7 8.36 8.53 4.75
C LEU A 7 7.94 9.77 5.54
N PHE A 8 8.61 10.08 6.65
CA PHE A 8 8.37 11.32 7.38
C PHE A 8 8.62 12.56 6.54
N ALA A 9 9.76 12.61 5.84
CA ALA A 9 10.13 13.76 5.02
C ALA A 9 9.13 14.05 3.89
N ILE A 10 8.42 13.02 3.40
CA ILE A 10 7.44 13.14 2.33
C ILE A 10 6.06 13.56 2.88
N VAL A 11 5.62 12.94 3.97
CA VAL A 11 4.23 13.02 4.42
C VAL A 11 4.01 14.07 5.51
N CYS A 12 5.01 14.30 6.38
CA CYS A 12 4.86 15.11 7.58
C CYS A 12 5.53 16.48 7.39
N LYS A 13 4.72 17.50 7.11
CA LYS A 13 5.20 18.89 6.89
C LYS A 13 5.23 19.71 8.19
N ASP A 14 4.52 19.25 9.22
CA ASP A 14 4.35 19.90 10.51
C ASP A 14 4.16 18.84 11.63
N GLU A 15 4.13 19.26 12.90
CA GLU A 15 3.96 18.34 14.03
C GLU A 15 2.55 17.72 14.10
N GLU A 16 1.52 18.35 13.53
CA GLU A 16 0.16 17.82 13.50
C GLU A 16 0.06 16.61 12.56
N SER A 17 0.53 16.77 11.32
CA SER A 17 0.66 15.72 10.32
C SER A 17 1.55 14.57 10.80
N LYS A 18 2.64 14.88 11.51
CA LYS A 18 3.49 13.87 12.15
C LYS A 18 2.72 13.05 13.18
N ASN A 19 2.00 13.68 14.11
CA ASN A 19 1.20 12.95 15.10
C ASN A 19 0.08 12.12 14.45
N LYS A 20 -0.52 12.64 13.38
CA LYS A 20 -1.58 11.96 12.63
C LYS A 20 -1.10 10.73 11.88
N TYR A 21 0.05 10.82 11.19
CA TYR A 21 0.52 9.77 10.28
C TYR A 21 1.60 8.86 10.86
N LEU A 22 2.20 9.21 12.00
CA LEU A 22 3.20 8.37 12.68
C LEU A 22 2.76 6.90 12.85
N PRO A 23 1.56 6.60 13.38
CA PRO A 23 1.12 5.21 13.52
C PRO A 23 1.02 4.47 12.18
N LEU A 24 0.56 5.18 11.14
CA LEU A 24 0.43 4.61 9.80
C LEU A 24 1.79 4.37 9.13
N ILE A 25 2.76 5.25 9.37
CA ILE A 25 4.15 5.06 8.91
C ILE A 25 4.76 3.84 9.60
N GLU A 26 4.56 3.67 10.90
CA GLU A 26 5.05 2.49 11.63
C GLU A 26 4.41 1.20 11.13
N GLU A 27 3.11 1.21 10.84
CA GLU A 27 2.41 0.08 10.24
C GLU A 27 2.97 -0.25 8.85
N VAL A 28 3.29 0.75 8.03
CA VAL A 28 3.92 0.53 6.71
C VAL A 28 5.26 -0.17 6.83
N ILE A 29 6.13 0.26 7.77
CA ILE A 29 7.42 -0.40 8.00
C ILE A 29 7.21 -1.86 8.44
N PHE A 30 6.27 -2.10 9.37
CA PHE A 30 5.94 -3.44 9.81
C PHE A 30 5.46 -4.33 8.65
N LEU A 31 4.59 -3.81 7.79
CA LEU A 31 4.08 -4.53 6.61
C LEU A 31 5.20 -4.81 5.60
N GLU A 32 6.10 -3.85 5.34
CA GLU A 32 7.27 -4.03 4.47
C GLU A 32 8.14 -5.20 4.95
N ASP A 33 8.45 -5.26 6.25
CA ASP A 33 9.24 -6.34 6.85
C ASP A 33 8.55 -7.72 6.72
N ARG A 34 7.23 -7.77 6.97
CA ARG A 34 6.45 -9.03 6.85
C ARG A 34 6.35 -9.50 5.41
N LEU A 35 6.17 -8.58 4.47
CA LEU A 35 6.15 -8.90 3.04
C LEU A 35 7.51 -9.43 2.58
N GLU A 36 8.63 -8.86 3.06
CA GLU A 36 9.97 -9.35 2.75
C GLU A 36 10.21 -10.75 3.32
N GLN A 37 9.75 -11.03 4.54
CA GLN A 37 9.83 -12.37 5.12
C GLN A 37 9.02 -13.39 4.33
N LEU A 38 7.79 -13.05 3.94
CA LEU A 38 6.93 -13.95 3.16
C LEU A 38 7.49 -14.25 1.78
N LYS A 39 8.13 -13.28 1.10
CA LYS A 39 8.78 -13.50 -0.21
C LYS A 39 9.83 -14.61 -0.20
N LYS A 40 10.40 -14.94 0.96
CA LYS A 40 11.40 -16.02 1.11
C LYS A 40 10.76 -17.41 1.13
N LEU A 41 9.44 -17.52 1.25
CA LEU A 41 8.70 -18.78 1.31
C LEU A 41 8.15 -19.18 -0.07
N PRO A 42 8.00 -20.48 -0.35
CA PRO A 42 7.37 -20.92 -1.60
C PRO A 42 5.90 -20.52 -1.61
N PHE A 43 5.46 -19.89 -2.70
CA PHE A 43 4.05 -19.47 -2.88
C PHE A 43 3.19 -20.52 -3.57
N ILE A 44 3.81 -21.46 -4.25
CA ILE A 44 3.14 -22.54 -4.96
C ILE A 44 3.71 -23.86 -4.49
N LYS A 45 2.83 -24.78 -4.13
CA LYS A 45 3.15 -26.19 -3.94
C LYS A 45 2.73 -26.97 -5.19
N VAL A 46 3.70 -27.63 -5.81
CA VAL A 46 3.51 -28.50 -6.97
C VAL A 46 3.36 -29.94 -6.48
N HIS A 47 2.40 -30.70 -7.03
CA HIS A 47 2.26 -32.12 -6.71
C HIS A 47 3.44 -32.93 -7.29
N PRO A 48 4.06 -33.84 -6.53
CA PRO A 48 5.29 -34.54 -6.95
C PRO A 48 5.12 -35.38 -8.21
N GLU A 49 3.97 -36.04 -8.37
CA GLU A 49 3.70 -36.94 -9.52
C GLU A 49 2.88 -36.27 -10.64
N HIS A 50 2.28 -35.11 -10.38
CA HIS A 50 1.31 -34.45 -11.25
C HIS A 50 1.58 -32.94 -11.29
N PRO A 51 2.62 -32.47 -12.01
CA PRO A 51 3.07 -31.07 -11.95
C PRO A 51 2.02 -30.03 -12.36
N GLU A 52 1.00 -30.43 -13.10
CA GLU A 52 -0.15 -29.60 -13.46
C GLU A 52 -1.03 -29.24 -12.25
N ARG A 53 -0.98 -30.05 -11.19
CA ARG A 53 -1.73 -29.81 -9.95
C ARG A 53 -0.92 -28.92 -9.02
N GLN A 54 -1.27 -27.64 -9.00
CA GLN A 54 -0.62 -26.63 -8.18
C GLN A 54 -1.61 -26.04 -7.17
N LYS A 55 -1.12 -25.75 -5.96
CA LYS A 55 -1.90 -25.10 -4.92
C LYS A 55 -1.13 -23.92 -4.34
N ALA A 56 -1.84 -22.82 -4.08
CA ALA A 56 -1.31 -21.70 -3.33
C ALA A 56 -0.97 -22.16 -1.91
N THR A 57 0.19 -21.75 -1.41
CA THR A 57 0.58 -22.00 -0.02
C THR A 57 -0.09 -20.98 0.91
N PRO A 58 -0.15 -21.23 2.24
CA PRO A 58 -0.59 -20.23 3.20
C PRO A 58 0.19 -18.92 3.11
N ALA A 59 1.50 -19.00 2.83
CA ALA A 59 2.37 -17.84 2.65
C ALA A 59 1.92 -16.97 1.45
N ALA A 60 1.51 -17.58 0.35
CA ALA A 60 1.00 -16.85 -0.82
C ALA A 60 -0.29 -16.08 -0.49
N LYS A 61 -1.21 -16.70 0.27
CA LYS A 61 -2.45 -16.05 0.68
C LYS A 61 -2.18 -14.87 1.61
N GLN A 62 -1.34 -15.08 2.63
CA GLN A 62 -0.97 -14.04 3.58
C GLN A 62 -0.23 -12.88 2.89
N TYR A 63 0.67 -13.18 1.94
CA TYR A 63 1.38 -12.16 1.17
C TYR A 63 0.41 -11.27 0.39
N LYS A 64 -0.59 -11.87 -0.27
CA LYS A 64 -1.61 -11.11 -1.01
C LYS A 64 -2.41 -10.17 -0.09
N GLU A 65 -2.83 -10.67 1.08
CA GLU A 65 -3.62 -9.89 2.05
C GLU A 65 -2.82 -8.71 2.61
N LEU A 66 -1.57 -8.95 3.05
CA LEU A 66 -0.69 -7.90 3.57
C LEU A 66 -0.28 -6.92 2.47
N LEU A 67 -0.07 -7.37 1.24
CA LEU A 67 0.27 -6.49 0.12
C LEU A 67 -0.88 -5.53 -0.17
N GLN A 68 -2.12 -6.01 -0.08
CA GLN A 68 -3.30 -5.15 -0.23
C GLN A 68 -3.39 -4.11 0.89
N GLN A 69 -3.15 -4.50 2.14
CA GLN A 69 -3.11 -3.57 3.27
C GLN A 69 -2.00 -2.53 3.11
N TYR A 70 -0.78 -2.95 2.78
CA TYR A 70 0.34 -2.07 2.49
C TYR A 70 -0.01 -1.07 1.38
N THR A 71 -0.61 -1.55 0.27
CA THR A 71 -1.03 -0.68 -0.84
C THR A 71 -2.04 0.36 -0.38
N ASN A 72 -2.97 -0.01 0.50
CA ASN A 72 -3.96 0.92 1.05
C ASN A 72 -3.29 1.97 1.96
N CYS A 73 -2.36 1.57 2.83
CA CYS A 73 -1.60 2.50 3.66
C CYS A 73 -0.82 3.50 2.81
N ILE A 74 -0.15 3.04 1.75
CA ILE A 74 0.59 3.91 0.82
C ILE A 74 -0.35 4.90 0.12
N LYS A 75 -1.54 4.47 -0.31
CA LYS A 75 -2.54 5.39 -0.91
C LYS A 75 -2.97 6.48 0.06
N VAL A 76 -3.23 6.14 1.32
CA VAL A 76 -3.58 7.13 2.35
C VAL A 76 -2.44 8.12 2.61
N LEU A 77 -1.20 7.62 2.71
CA LEU A 77 -0.02 8.48 2.87
C LEU A 77 0.21 9.36 1.64
N PHE A 78 -0.06 8.86 0.44
CA PHE A 78 0.08 9.64 -0.79
C PHE A 78 -0.98 10.74 -0.88
N ALA A 79 -2.25 10.45 -0.58
CA ALA A 79 -3.32 11.44 -0.50
C ALA A 79 -2.98 12.58 0.47
N ALA A 80 -2.34 12.25 1.60
CA ALA A 80 -1.87 13.24 2.57
C ALA A 80 -0.84 14.24 2.02
N THR A 81 -0.14 13.93 0.92
CA THR A 81 0.81 14.85 0.28
C THR A 81 0.13 15.92 -0.58
N GLY A 82 -1.17 15.79 -0.86
CA GLY A 82 -1.93 16.69 -1.73
C GLY A 82 -1.86 16.35 -3.22
N ASN A 83 -1.20 15.25 -3.58
CA ASN A 83 -1.03 14.79 -4.97
C ASN A 83 -2.12 13.82 -5.45
N ASP A 84 -3.32 13.84 -4.86
CA ASP A 84 -4.40 12.98 -5.33
C ASP A 84 -4.73 13.31 -6.80
N ALA A 85 -4.49 12.35 -7.68
CA ALA A 85 -4.82 12.45 -9.11
C ALA A 85 -6.33 12.63 -9.35
N ASP A 86 -7.17 12.31 -8.35
CA ASP A 86 -8.62 12.51 -8.37
C ASP A 86 -9.06 13.94 -7.98
N ASN A 87 -8.13 14.86 -7.66
CA ASN A 87 -8.46 16.28 -7.45
C ASN A 87 -8.72 17.04 -8.76
N GLU A 88 -8.44 16.45 -9.93
CA GLU A 88 -8.88 17.06 -11.18
C GLU A 88 -10.39 16.90 -11.35
N GLU A 89 -11.10 18.03 -11.30
CA GLU A 89 -12.54 18.06 -11.53
C GLU A 89 -12.88 17.46 -12.89
N SER A 90 -13.69 16.40 -12.90
CA SER A 90 -14.00 15.66 -14.12
C SER A 90 -14.63 16.58 -15.19
N PRO A 91 -14.37 16.33 -16.48
CA PRO A 91 -14.97 17.12 -17.56
C PRO A 91 -16.49 17.23 -17.46
N LEU A 92 -17.17 16.18 -16.99
CA LEU A 92 -18.61 16.18 -16.78
C LEU A 92 -19.03 17.11 -15.64
N ARG A 93 -18.31 17.13 -14.51
CA ARG A 93 -18.60 18.05 -13.39
C ARG A 93 -18.38 19.51 -13.80
N LYS A 94 -17.33 19.80 -14.57
CA LYS A 94 -17.08 21.11 -15.17
C LYS A 94 -18.22 21.56 -16.08
N TRP A 95 -18.74 20.63 -16.90
CA TRP A 95 -19.86 20.92 -17.80
C TRP A 95 -21.15 21.23 -17.02
N VAL A 96 -21.52 20.40 -16.04
CA VAL A 96 -22.76 20.58 -15.25
C VAL A 96 -22.77 21.95 -14.57
N LYS A 97 -21.70 22.34 -13.86
CA LYS A 97 -21.61 23.66 -13.20
C LYS A 97 -21.75 24.84 -14.16
N LYS A 98 -21.40 24.66 -15.44
CA LYS A 98 -21.41 25.73 -16.44
C LYS A 98 -22.77 25.87 -17.14
N TYR A 99 -23.55 24.81 -17.24
CA TYR A 99 -24.72 24.75 -18.14
C TYR A 99 -26.03 24.27 -17.49
N VAL A 100 -26.00 23.81 -16.24
CA VAL A 100 -27.17 23.41 -15.44
C VAL A 100 -27.27 24.33 -14.22
#